data_AF-A0A524MKV1-F1
#
_entry.id   AF-A0A524MKV1-F1
#
_cell.length_a   1.000
_cell.length_b   1.000
_cell.length_c   1.000
_cell.angle_alpha   90.00
_cell.angle_beta   90.00
_cell.angle_gamma   90.00
#
_symmetry.space_group_name_H-M   'P 1'
#
loop_
_entity.id
_entity.type
_entity.pdbx_description
1 polymer ?
#
loop_
_entity_poly.entity_id
_entity_poly.type
_entity_poly.pdbx_seq_one_letter_code
_entity_poly.pdbx_strand_id
1 'polypeptide(L)'
;MSFGIPFMFISLTVMFLGGLFIYLFKNRLEESAGKVAVGVSLIGAALMIPPFYELLTAGQSVETAVWSDILEPFGLQLDAVAFPITFAVVVLGFLSVVYAFGYTEHTKNKPTLFANQLFFIM
;
A
#
# COMPACT_ATOMS: atom_id res chain seq x y z
N MET A 1 -13.25 -17.36 -15.29
CA MET A 1 -12.14 -16.61 -14.68
C MET A 1 -12.39 -15.14 -14.95
N SER A 2 -12.87 -14.39 -13.96
CA SER A 2 -12.89 -12.94 -14.09
C SER A 2 -11.44 -12.48 -13.95
N PHE A 3 -10.82 -12.03 -15.05
CA PHE A 3 -9.57 -11.27 -14.98
C PHE A 3 -9.93 -9.86 -14.49
N GLY A 4 -10.25 -9.76 -13.20
CA GLY A 4 -10.30 -8.47 -12.52
C GLY A 4 -8.88 -7.91 -12.46
N ILE A 5 -8.75 -6.60 -12.67
CA ILE A 5 -7.49 -5.91 -12.42
C ILE A 5 -7.12 -6.16 -10.94
N PRO A 6 -5.91 -6.66 -10.60
CA PRO A 6 -5.57 -7.03 -9.22
C PRO A 6 -5.19 -5.76 -8.43
N PHE A 7 -6.21 -4.99 -8.03
CA PHE A 7 -6.03 -3.67 -7.44
C PHE A 7 -5.23 -3.71 -6.13
N MET A 8 -5.39 -4.75 -5.31
CA MET A 8 -4.58 -4.93 -4.10
C MET A 8 -3.11 -5.12 -4.47
N PHE A 9 -2.81 -5.99 -5.43
CA PHE A 9 -1.42 -6.21 -5.87
C PHE A 9 -0.80 -4.90 -6.39
N ILE A 10 -1.57 -4.11 -7.15
CA ILE A 10 -1.12 -2.79 -7.63
C ILE A 10 -0.92 -1.83 -6.45
N SER A 11 -1.81 -1.82 -5.46
CA SER A 11 -1.70 -1.00 -4.25
C SER A 11 -0.40 -1.31 -3.48
N LEU A 12 -0.14 -2.59 -3.19
CA LEU A 12 1.07 -3.05 -2.51
C LEU A 12 2.32 -2.70 -3.32
N THR A 13 2.28 -2.89 -4.64
CA THR A 13 3.38 -2.55 -5.54
C THR A 13 3.67 -1.04 -5.53
N VAL A 14 2.64 -0.19 -5.54
CA VAL A 14 2.79 1.26 -5.45
C VAL A 14 3.46 1.66 -4.14
N MET A 15 3.04 1.08 -3.00
CA MET A 15 3.65 1.35 -1.70
C MET A 15 5.10 0.89 -1.62
N PHE A 16 5.39 -0.33 -2.10
CA PHE A 16 6.75 -0.86 -2.17
C PHE A 16 7.66 0.03 -3.03
N LEU A 17 7.24 0.36 -4.25
CA LEU A 17 8.01 1.20 -5.17
C LEU A 17 8.19 2.62 -4.62
N GLY A 18 7.18 3.18 -3.95
CA GLY A 18 7.30 4.48 -3.30
C GLY A 18 8.26 4.46 -2.10
N GLY A 19 8.21 3.42 -1.27
CA GLY A 19 9.15 3.20 -0.18
C GLY A 19 10.59 3.06 -0.69
N LEU A 20 10.78 2.24 -1.73
CA LEU A 20 12.06 2.04 -2.41
C LEU A 20 12.57 3.35 -3.02
N PHE A 21 11.70 4.12 -3.68
CA PHE A 21 12.05 5.42 -4.25
C PHE A 21 12.54 6.39 -3.16
N ILE A 22 11.80 6.53 -2.05
CA ILE A 22 12.20 7.39 -0.94
C ILE A 22 13.55 6.92 -0.35
N TYR A 23 13.73 5.61 -0.21
CA TYR A 23 14.96 5.03 0.33
C TYR A 23 16.18 5.31 -0.56
N LEU A 24 16.07 5.07 -1.87
CA LEU A 24 17.15 5.28 -2.84
C LEU A 24 17.53 6.76 -2.99
N PHE A 25 16.54 7.64 -2.96
CA PHE A 25 16.73 9.09 -3.12
C PHE A 25 16.74 9.86 -1.79
N LYS A 26 17.01 9.19 -0.67
CA LYS A 26 16.93 9.77 0.69
C LYS A 26 17.68 11.10 0.84
N ASN A 27 18.86 11.24 0.24
CA ASN A 27 19.68 12.45 0.33
C ASN A 27 19.08 13.65 -0.42
N ARG A 28 18.18 13.41 -1.38
CA ARG A 28 17.50 14.45 -2.18
C ARG A 28 16.10 14.78 -1.68
N LEU A 29 15.52 13.91 -0.85
CA LEU A 29 14.13 13.98 -0.41
C LEU A 29 13.99 14.35 1.06
N GLU A 30 15.02 14.92 1.69
CA GLU A 30 15.02 15.17 3.14
C GLU A 30 13.82 16.01 3.62
N GLU A 31 13.43 17.02 2.84
CA GLU A 31 12.29 17.88 3.16
C GLU A 31 10.97 17.40 2.53
N SER A 32 11.04 16.66 1.42
CA SER A 32 9.86 16.28 0.62
C SER A 32 9.39 14.84 0.84
N ALA A 33 10.16 13.99 1.52
CA ALA A 33 9.86 12.57 1.70
C ALA A 33 8.48 12.32 2.30
N GLY A 34 8.08 13.11 3.29
CA GLY A 34 6.74 12.97 3.89
C GLY A 34 5.62 13.30 2.91
N LYS A 35 5.78 14.33 2.06
CA LYS A 35 4.81 14.66 1.00
C LYS A 35 4.71 13.53 -0.03
N VAL A 36 5.86 12.98 -0.43
CA VAL A 36 5.91 11.84 -1.36
C VAL A 36 5.22 10.62 -0.73
N ALA A 37 5.49 10.32 0.54
CA ALA A 37 4.89 9.19 1.23
C ALA A 37 3.37 9.33 1.40
N VAL A 38 2.89 10.53 1.75
CA VAL A 38 1.44 10.81 1.78
C VAL A 38 0.82 10.61 0.41
N GLY A 39 1.45 11.10 -0.66
CA GLY A 39 0.97 10.91 -2.03
C GLY A 39 0.91 9.44 -2.44
N VAL A 40 1.99 8.69 -2.20
CA VAL A 40 2.06 7.25 -2.52
C VAL A 40 1.02 6.46 -1.72
N SER A 41 0.94 6.67 -0.41
CA SER A 41 -0.02 5.96 0.45
C SER A 41 -1.47 6.33 0.13
N LEU A 42 -1.74 7.56 -0.28
CA LEU A 42 -3.06 7.96 -0.78
C LEU A 42 -3.43 7.22 -2.07
N ILE A 43 -2.50 7.11 -3.02
CA ILE A 43 -2.73 6.33 -4.26
C ILE A 43 -2.98 4.86 -3.91
N GLY A 44 -2.14 4.28 -3.03
CA GLY A 44 -2.32 2.90 -2.55
C GLY A 44 -3.69 2.69 -1.89
N ALA A 45 -4.11 3.60 -1.02
CA ALA A 45 -5.43 3.54 -0.38
C ALA A 45 -6.58 3.73 -1.38
N ALA A 46 -6.45 4.65 -2.33
CA ALA A 46 -7.47 4.87 -3.36
C ALA A 46 -7.66 3.66 -4.27
N LEU A 47 -6.59 2.91 -4.56
CA LEU A 47 -6.67 1.65 -5.31
C LEU A 47 -7.47 0.56 -4.58
N MET A 48 -7.72 0.68 -3.28
CA MET A 48 -8.60 -0.26 -2.56
C MET A 48 -10.10 0.05 -2.74
N ILE A 49 -10.46 1.19 -3.34
CA ILE A 49 -11.86 1.60 -3.53
C ILE A 49 -12.61 0.64 -4.47
N PRO A 50 -12.09 0.25 -5.65
CA PRO A 50 -12.79 -0.68 -6.53
C PRO A 50 -13.13 -2.04 -5.89
N PRO A 51 -12.20 -2.79 -5.26
CA PRO A 51 -12.56 -4.05 -4.62
C PRO A 51 -13.45 -3.86 -3.38
N PHE A 52 -13.33 -2.72 -2.67
CA PHE A 52 -14.27 -2.36 -1.60
C PHE A 52 -15.70 -2.19 -2.13
N TYR A 53 -15.86 -1.47 -3.25
CA TYR A 53 -17.15 -1.27 -3.90
C TYR A 53 -17.74 -2.59 -4.42
N GLU A 54 -16.91 -3.45 -5.01
CA GLU A 54 -17.33 -4.79 -5.45
C GLU A 54 -17.82 -5.63 -4.27
N LEU A 55 -17.09 -5.65 -3.14
CA LEU A 55 -17.51 -6.35 -1.94
C LEU A 55 -18.88 -5.85 -1.43
N LEU A 56 -19.11 -4.54 -1.42
CA LEU A 56 -20.37 -3.95 -0.96
C LEU A 56 -21.55 -4.20 -1.89
N THR A 57 -21.32 -4.26 -3.20
CA THR A 57 -22.40 -4.37 -4.21
C THR A 57 -22.67 -5.80 -4.64
N ALA A 58 -21.64 -6.63 -4.75
CA ALA A 58 -21.72 -8.03 -5.18
C ALA A 58 -21.64 -9.03 -4.01
N GLY A 59 -21.34 -8.58 -2.79
CA GLY A 59 -21.23 -9.41 -1.59
C GLY A 59 -19.93 -10.24 -1.49
N GLN A 60 -19.07 -10.13 -2.50
CA GLN A 60 -17.75 -10.77 -2.55
C GLN A 60 -16.82 -9.95 -3.44
N SER A 61 -15.55 -9.89 -3.08
CA SER A 61 -14.48 -9.45 -3.98
C SER A 61 -13.36 -10.49 -3.84
N VAL A 62 -12.97 -11.07 -4.96
CA VAL A 62 -11.92 -12.10 -5.01
C VAL A 62 -10.83 -11.64 -5.96
N GLU A 63 -9.67 -11.31 -5.42
CA GLU A 63 -8.48 -10.98 -6.19
C GLU A 63 -7.42 -12.06 -6.03
N THR A 64 -6.78 -12.44 -7.13
CA THR A 64 -5.67 -13.38 -7.11
C THR A 64 -4.51 -12.85 -7.93
N ALA A 65 -3.29 -13.03 -7.43
CA ALA A 65 -2.07 -12.74 -8.17
C ALA A 65 -1.02 -13.79 -7.83
N VAL A 66 -0.60 -14.58 -8.82
CA VAL A 66 0.39 -15.67 -8.62
C VAL A 66 1.78 -15.16 -8.94
N TRP A 67 2.75 -15.43 -8.06
CA TRP A 67 4.15 -15.05 -8.21
C TRP A 67 5.02 -16.22 -8.70
N SER A 68 4.69 -17.45 -8.32
CA SER A 68 5.41 -18.65 -8.71
C SER A 68 4.47 -19.86 -8.74
N ASP A 69 4.64 -20.69 -9.77
CA ASP A 69 3.94 -21.97 -9.95
C ASP A 69 4.91 -23.17 -9.93
N ILE A 70 6.16 -22.96 -9.49
CA ILE A 70 7.23 -23.98 -9.61
C ILE A 70 7.01 -25.19 -8.68
N LEU A 71 6.39 -24.99 -7.51
CA LEU A 71 6.13 -26.05 -6.53
C LEU A 71 4.63 -26.16 -6.22
N GLU A 72 4.06 -25.06 -5.71
CA GLU A 72 2.64 -24.85 -5.54
C GLU A 72 2.34 -23.37 -5.86
N PRO A 73 1.12 -23.01 -6.30
CA PRO A 73 0.75 -21.63 -6.59
C PRO A 73 0.97 -20.77 -5.35
N PHE A 74 2.01 -19.95 -5.40
CA PHE A 74 2.36 -19.00 -4.33
C PHE A 74 2.02 -17.61 -4.80
N GLY A 75 1.22 -16.89 -4.02
CA GLY A 75 0.78 -15.57 -4.40
C GLY A 75 -0.21 -14.97 -3.42
N LEU A 76 -0.90 -13.95 -3.91
CA LEU A 76 -1.93 -13.22 -3.21
C LEU A 76 -3.29 -13.85 -3.52
N GLN A 77 -4.05 -14.14 -2.48
CA GLN A 77 -5.46 -14.50 -2.56
C GLN A 77 -6.21 -13.61 -1.57
N LEU A 78 -7.06 -12.75 -2.11
CA LEU A 78 -7.91 -11.86 -1.35
C LEU A 78 -9.31 -12.43 -1.43
N ASP A 79 -9.87 -12.84 -0.29
CA ASP A 79 -11.24 -13.31 -0.17
C ASP A 79 -12.04 -12.38 0.75
N ALA A 80 -13.31 -12.72 1.00
CA ALA A 80 -14.20 -11.95 1.86
C ALA A 80 -13.71 -11.81 3.32
N VAL A 81 -12.74 -12.62 3.76
CA VAL A 81 -12.16 -12.57 5.11
C VAL A 81 -10.86 -11.75 5.12
N ALA A 82 -9.97 -11.99 4.16
CA ALA A 82 -8.71 -11.27 4.03
C ALA A 82 -8.92 -9.80 3.65
N PHE A 83 -9.92 -9.53 2.79
CA PHE A 83 -10.17 -8.19 2.27
C PHE A 83 -10.40 -7.12 3.37
N PRO A 84 -11.33 -7.29 4.34
CA PRO A 84 -11.56 -6.28 5.38
C PRO A 84 -10.31 -5.98 6.23
N ILE A 85 -9.50 -7.01 6.50
CA ILE A 85 -8.26 -6.87 7.27
C ILE A 85 -7.26 -6.04 6.48
N THR A 86 -7.00 -6.41 5.22
CA THR A 86 -6.11 -5.64 4.34
C THR A 86 -6.59 -4.20 4.16
N PHE A 87 -7.89 -4.00 3.92
CA PHE A 87 -8.47 -2.67 3.77
C PHE A 87 -8.21 -1.81 5.01
N ALA A 88 -8.43 -2.37 6.21
CA ALA A 88 -8.15 -1.68 7.46
C ALA A 88 -6.66 -1.34 7.61
N VAL A 89 -5.76 -2.28 7.31
CA VAL A 89 -4.31 -2.06 7.36
C VAL A 89 -3.88 -0.93 6.42
N VAL A 90 -4.38 -0.92 5.18
CA VAL A 90 -4.07 0.11 4.18
C VAL A 90 -4.58 1.49 4.62
N VAL A 91 -5.83 1.57 5.08
CA VAL A 91 -6.45 2.85 5.50
C VAL A 91 -5.79 3.38 6.78
N LEU A 92 -5.61 2.54 7.80
CA LEU A 92 -4.93 2.95 9.04
C LEU A 92 -3.46 3.28 8.79
N GLY A 93 -2.81 2.54 7.91
CA GLY A 93 -1.45 2.82 7.43
C GLY A 93 -1.35 4.20 6.79
N PHE A 94 -2.24 4.51 5.84
CA PHE A 94 -2.32 5.84 5.23
C PHE A 94 -2.53 6.95 6.28
N LEU A 95 -3.48 6.77 7.20
CA LEU A 95 -3.72 7.74 8.27
C LEU A 95 -2.49 7.90 9.19
N SER A 96 -1.77 6.82 9.46
CA SER A 96 -0.51 6.85 10.20
C SER A 96 0.56 7.66 9.48
N VAL A 97 0.68 7.54 8.15
CA VAL A 97 1.61 8.34 7.34
C VAL A 97 1.23 9.83 7.37
N VAL A 98 -0.05 10.17 7.22
CA VAL A 98 -0.54 11.56 7.31
C VAL A 98 -0.25 12.15 8.69
N TYR A 99 -0.49 11.38 9.75
CA TYR A 99 -0.18 11.79 11.12
C TYR A 99 1.33 12.01 11.31
N ALA A 100 2.16 11.07 10.84
CA ALA A 100 3.61 11.18 10.94
C ALA A 100 4.16 12.37 10.16
N PHE A 101 3.56 12.74 9.03
CA PHE A 101 3.92 13.95 8.28
C PHE A 101 3.82 15.22 9.14
N GLY A 102 2.72 15.40 9.89
CA GLY A 102 2.57 16.53 10.79
C GLY A 102 3.47 16.46 12.04
N TYR A 103 3.74 15.25 12.54
CA TYR A 103 4.49 15.06 13.79
C TYR A 103 6.01 15.12 13.62
N THR A 104 6.53 14.72 12.46
CA THR A 104 7.99 14.53 12.24
C THR A 104 8.69 15.71 11.58
N GLU A 105 8.08 16.90 11.60
CA GLU A 105 8.62 18.10 10.93
C GLU A 105 10.02 18.49 11.45
N HIS A 106 10.34 18.19 12.70
CA HIS A 106 11.63 18.50 13.33
C HIS A 106 12.59 17.30 13.44
N THR A 107 12.20 16.13 12.93
CA THR A 107 12.98 14.89 13.10
C THR A 107 14.08 14.77 12.05
N LYS A 108 15.24 14.23 12.45
CA LYS A 108 16.32 13.86 11.52
C LYS A 108 15.98 12.52 10.83
N ASN A 109 16.53 12.28 9.63
CA ASN A 109 16.34 11.05 8.84
C ASN A 109 14.88 10.74 8.43
N LYS A 110 14.05 11.77 8.21
CA LYS A 110 12.65 11.62 7.75
C LYS A 110 12.47 10.66 6.57
N PRO A 111 13.33 10.66 5.52
CA PRO A 111 13.16 9.74 4.40
C PRO A 111 13.16 8.27 4.81
N THR A 112 14.03 7.89 5.75
CA THR A 112 14.10 6.50 6.21
C THR A 112 12.85 6.11 6.99
N LEU A 113 12.33 7.03 7.82
CA LEU A 113 11.09 6.81 8.56
C LEU A 113 9.91 6.59 7.62
N PHE A 114 9.75 7.45 6.62
CA PHE A 114 8.64 7.35 5.67
C PHE A 114 8.77 6.15 4.72
N ALA A 115 9.98 5.81 4.28
CA ALA A 115 10.20 4.59 3.51
C ALA A 115 9.79 3.34 4.30
N ASN A 116 10.19 3.27 5.58
CA ASN A 116 9.84 2.16 6.45
C ASN A 116 8.33 2.08 6.73
N GLN A 117 7.65 3.21 6.85
CA GLN A 117 6.19 3.21 6.96
C GLN A 117 5.54 2.63 5.71
N LEU A 118 5.96 3.03 4.50
CA LEU A 118 5.41 2.46 3.27
C LEU A 118 5.69 0.96 3.14
N PHE A 119 6.87 0.49 3.56
CA PHE A 119 7.19 -0.94 3.61
C PHE A 119 6.41 -1.72 4.67
N PHE A 120 5.92 -1.06 5.72
CA PHE A 120 5.11 -1.71 6.75
C PHE A 120 3.64 -1.86 6.33
N ILE A 121 3.14 -0.96 5.51
CA ILE A 121 1.76 -1.03 4.99
C ILE A 121 1.67 -2.08 3.87
N MET A 122 2.74 -2.21 3.08
CA MET A 122 2.92 -3.30 2.12
C MET A 122 3.08 -4.65 2.85
#